data_AF-A0A955DXH7-F1
#
_entry.id   AF-A0A955DXH7-F1
#
_cell.length_a   1.000
_cell.length_b   1.000
_cell.length_c   1.000
_cell.angle_alpha   90.00
_cell.angle_beta   90.00
_cell.angle_gamma   90.00
#
_symmetry.space_group_name_H-M   'P 1'
#
loop_
_entity.id
_entity.type
_entity.pdbx_description
1 polymer ?
#
loop_
_entity_poly.entity_id
_entity_poly.type
_entity_poly.pdbx_seq_one_letter_code
_entity_poly.pdbx_strand_id
1 'polypeptide(L)' 'RIMTGAIVHTGVMWAATAPVTGCVPRFAWETDAGRRAYRLDKFKEVARAVMGRRHVEPGHAYLDALDRLADA' A
#
# COMPACT_ATOMS: atom_id res chain seq x y z
N ARG A 1 -11.52 7.27 -7.52
CA ARG A 1 -11.01 7.97 -8.72
C ARG A 1 -9.53 8.26 -8.49
N ILE A 2 -8.67 8.08 -9.50
CA ILE A 2 -7.25 8.45 -9.45
C ILE A 2 -7.07 9.58 -10.45
N MET A 3 -6.65 10.76 -9.97
CA MET A 3 -6.54 11.94 -10.83
C MET A 3 -5.20 11.98 -11.57
N THR A 4 -5.16 12.69 -12.69
CA THR A 4 -3.91 12.95 -13.43
C THR A 4 -2.88 13.59 -12.51
N GLY A 5 -1.64 13.10 -12.58
CA GLY A 5 -0.55 13.54 -11.71
C GLY A 5 -0.53 12.91 -10.32
N ALA A 6 -1.45 11.99 -10.01
CA ALA A 6 -1.37 11.23 -8.76
C ALA A 6 -0.21 10.22 -8.80
N ILE A 7 0.59 10.21 -7.72
CA ILE A 7 1.64 9.23 -7.46
C ILE A 7 1.20 8.43 -6.25
N VAL A 8 0.93 7.13 -6.45
CA VAL A 8 0.51 6.21 -5.38
C VAL A 8 1.69 5.30 -5.08
N HIS A 9 2.38 5.56 -3.98
CA HIS A 9 3.51 4.74 -3.58
C HIS A 9 3.09 3.36 -3.06
N THR A 10 4.07 2.47 -2.90
CA THR A 10 3.86 1.09 -2.44
C THR A 10 3.06 1.04 -1.13
N GLY A 11 2.07 0.15 -1.09
CA GLY A 11 1.34 -0.17 0.15
C GLY A 11 0.26 0.82 0.55
N VAL A 12 -0.06 1.81 -0.29
CA VAL A 12 -1.19 2.72 -0.01
C VAL A 12 -2.51 1.96 0.05
N MET A 13 -3.26 2.22 1.12
CA MET A 13 -4.65 1.83 1.32
C MET A 13 -5.52 3.09 1.25
N TRP A 14 -6.28 3.27 0.16
CA TRP A 14 -7.15 4.43 -0.02
C TRP A 14 -8.62 4.06 0.23
N ALA A 15 -9.12 4.43 1.40
CA ALA A 15 -10.50 4.23 1.84
C ALA A 15 -11.20 5.59 2.12
N ALA A 16 -10.86 6.61 1.33
CA ALA A 16 -11.50 7.92 1.37
C ALA A 16 -12.44 8.10 0.17
N THR A 17 -13.51 8.85 0.37
CA THR A 17 -14.49 9.23 -0.67
C THR A 17 -13.90 10.22 -1.69
N ALA A 18 -12.95 11.05 -1.23
CA ALA A 18 -12.20 11.95 -2.08
C ALA A 18 -11.37 11.20 -3.14
N PRO A 19 -11.17 11.79 -4.34
CA PRO A 19 -10.29 11.21 -5.35
C PRO A 19 -8.83 11.23 -4.88
N VAL A 20 -8.04 10.25 -5.32
CA VAL A 20 -6.59 10.23 -5.09
C VAL A 20 -5.93 11.35 -5.90
N THR A 21 -5.18 12.22 -5.25
CA THR A 21 -4.46 13.35 -5.86
C THR A 21 -3.06 13.48 -5.28
N GLY A 22 -2.16 14.17 -6.01
CA GLY A 22 -0.81 14.47 -5.53
C GLY A 22 0.05 13.24 -5.26
N CYS A 23 1.01 13.35 -4.34
CA CYS A 23 1.90 12.26 -3.96
C CYS A 23 1.46 11.63 -2.63
N VAL A 24 1.04 10.36 -2.67
CA VAL A 24 0.57 9.61 -1.50
C VAL A 24 1.73 8.78 -0.94
N PRO A 25 2.13 8.96 0.34
CA PRO A 25 3.28 8.27 0.92
C PRO A 25 3.16 6.73 0.88
N ARG A 26 4.31 6.05 0.94
CA ARG A 26 4.35 4.59 1.13
C ARG A 26 3.57 4.20 2.37
N PHE A 27 2.85 3.09 2.28
CA PHE A 27 2.08 2.52 3.39
C PHE A 27 1.11 3.50 4.04
N ALA A 28 0.60 4.52 3.33
CA ALA A 28 -0.43 5.39 3.87
C ALA A 28 -1.78 4.66 3.92
N TRP A 29 -2.47 4.73 5.04
CA TRP A 29 -3.89 4.41 5.15
C TRP A 29 -4.69 5.70 5.22
N GLU A 30 -5.39 5.98 4.13
CA GLU A 30 -6.20 7.18 3.96
C GLU A 30 -7.68 6.85 4.15
N THR A 31 -8.35 7.67 4.94
CA THR A 31 -9.79 7.58 5.21
C THR A 31 -10.37 9.00 5.22
N ASP A 32 -11.69 9.12 5.22
CA ASP A 32 -12.34 10.44 5.40
C ASP A 32 -12.03 11.06 6.77
N ALA A 33 -11.62 10.26 7.76
CA ALA A 33 -11.17 10.72 9.07
C ALA A 33 -9.67 11.14 9.10
N GLY A 34 -8.98 11.07 7.96
CA GLY A 34 -7.58 11.44 7.80
C GLY A 34 -6.64 10.26 7.56
N ARG A 35 -5.34 10.56 7.68
CA ARG A 35 -4.22 9.68 7.34
C ARG A 35 -3.65 8.97 8.55
N ARG A 36 -3.31 7.68 8.40
CA ARG A 36 -2.49 6.91 9.33
C ARG A 36 -1.46 6.07 8.60
N ALA A 37 -0.49 5.50 9.32
CA ALA A 37 0.36 4.45 8.77
C ALA A 37 -0.42 3.14 8.67
N TYR A 38 -0.39 2.50 7.51
CA TYR A 38 -0.89 1.16 7.31
C TYR A 38 0.12 0.17 7.89
N ARG A 39 -0.36 -0.72 8.77
CA ARG A 39 0.50 -1.70 9.44
C ARG A 39 1.15 -2.64 8.42
N LEU A 40 2.48 -2.68 8.39
CA LEU A 40 3.24 -3.46 7.41
C LEU A 40 2.92 -4.95 7.46
N ASP A 41 2.80 -5.54 8.66
CA ASP A 41 2.41 -6.95 8.81
C ASP A 41 1.07 -7.23 8.14
N LYS A 42 0.10 -6.31 8.34
CA LYS A 42 -1.21 -6.44 7.73
C LYS A 42 -1.13 -6.29 6.21
N PHE A 43 -0.30 -5.38 5.72
CA PHE A 43 -0.04 -5.25 4.29
C PHE A 43 0.56 -6.55 3.71
N LYS A 44 1.55 -7.17 4.38
CA LYS A 44 2.14 -8.45 3.94
C LYS A 44 1.12 -9.58 3.89
N GLU A 45 0.20 -9.67 4.86
CA GLU A 45 -0.92 -10.62 4.80
C GLU A 45 -1.81 -10.38 3.57
N VAL A 46 -2.19 -9.12 3.31
CA VAL A 46 -3.02 -8.77 2.15
C VAL A 46 -2.28 -9.04 0.85
N ALA A 47 -0.98 -8.73 0.78
CA ALA A 47 -0.14 -9.00 -0.38
C ALA A 47 -0.12 -10.49 -0.73
N ARG A 48 0.13 -11.37 0.26
CA ARG A 48 0.04 -12.83 0.08
C ARG A 48 -1.33 -13.25 -0.45
N ALA A 49 -2.41 -12.78 0.18
CA ALA A 49 -3.76 -13.14 -0.25
C ALA A 49 -4.08 -12.68 -1.69
N VAL A 50 -3.69 -11.46 -2.08
CA VAL A 50 -3.99 -10.88 -3.40
C VAL A 50 -3.09 -11.44 -4.50
N MET A 51 -1.83 -11.74 -4.19
CA MET A 51 -0.90 -12.40 -5.11
C MET A 51 -1.29 -13.88 -5.29
N GLY A 52 -1.69 -14.57 -4.22
CA GLY A 52 -2.15 -15.97 -4.28
C GLY A 52 -3.38 -16.18 -5.16
N ARG A 53 -4.28 -15.19 -5.26
CA ARG A 53 -5.39 -15.18 -6.24
C ARG A 53 -4.93 -15.23 -7.71
N ARG A 54 -3.66 -14.89 -7.96
CA ARG A 54 -2.99 -14.96 -9.27
C ARG A 54 -1.96 -16.10 -9.32
N HIS A 55 -2.01 -17.03 -8.37
CA HIS A 55 -1.06 -18.13 -8.20
C HIS A 55 0.39 -17.67 -8.03
N VAL A 56 0.59 -16.49 -7.41
CA VAL A 56 1.91 -15.95 -7.10
C VAL A 56 2.07 -15.89 -5.59
N GLU A 57 3.15 -16.45 -5.06
CA GLU A 57 3.55 -16.26 -3.67
C GLU A 57 4.72 -15.29 -3.58
N PRO A 58 4.68 -14.29 -2.68
CA PRO A 58 5.81 -13.40 -2.47
C PRO A 58 6.99 -14.17 -1.85
N GLY A 59 8.11 -14.26 -2.58
CA GLY A 59 9.35 -14.84 -2.07
C GLY A 59 9.99 -14.00 -0.97
N HIS A 60 10.98 -14.56 -0.26
CA HIS A 60 11.66 -13.89 0.86
C HIS A 60 12.27 -12.54 0.46
N ALA A 61 12.99 -12.49 -0.65
CA ALA A 61 13.61 -11.24 -1.14
C ALA A 61 12.57 -10.14 -1.43
N TYR A 62 11.35 -10.50 -1.81
CA TYR A 62 10.25 -9.54 -2.00
C TYR A 62 9.77 -9.00 -0.65
N LEU A 63 9.60 -9.87 0.34
CA LEU A 63 9.20 -9.48 1.70
C LEU A 63 10.25 -8.58 2.35
N ASP A 64 11.54 -8.90 2.20
CA ASP A 64 12.65 -8.08 2.72
C ASP A 64 12.73 -6.71 2.04
N ALA A 65 12.37 -6.63 0.75
CA ALA A 65 12.26 -5.35 0.06
C ALA A 65 11.10 -4.50 0.61
N LEU A 66 9.99 -5.12 1.01
CA LEU A 66 8.89 -4.41 1.67
C LEU A 66 9.28 -3.86 3.04
N ASP A 67 10.07 -4.61 3.81
CA ASP A 67 10.61 -4.14 5.10
C ASP A 67 11.49 -2.91 4.91
N ARG A 68 12.47 -2.99 4.01
CA ARG A 68 13.36 -1.85 3.72
C ARG A 68 12.61 -0.60 3.22
N LEU A 69 11.52 -0.78 2.50
CA LEU A 69 10.69 0.33 2.02
C LEU A 69 9.85 0.97 3.13
N ALA A 70 9.54 0.24 4.19
CA ALA A 70 8.74 0.73 5.31
C ALA A 70 9.59 1.48 6.34
N ASP A 71 10.86 1.11 6.47
CA ASP A 71 11.81 1.73 7.41
C ASP A 71 12.48 3.00 6.87
N ALA A 72 12.37 3.27 5.57
CA ALA A 72 12.93 4.43 4.86
C ALA A 72 11.91 5.55 4.65
#